data_AF-A0A4Q4IUL3-F1
#
_entry.id   AF-A0A4Q4IUL3-F1
#
_cell.length_a   1.000
_cell.length_b   1.000
_cell.length_c   1.000
_cell.angle_alpha   90.00
_cell.angle_beta   90.00
_cell.angle_gamma   90.00
#
_symmetry.space_group_name_H-M   'P 1'
#
loop_
_entity.id
_entity.type
_entity.pdbx_description
1 polymer ?
#
loop_
_entity_poly.entity_id
_entity_poly.type
_entity_poly.pdbx_seq_one_letter_code
_entity_poly.pdbx_strand_id
1 'polypeptide(L)' 'MFDLDTYNQTKDLSGGPIVTVKYDDPVRYIEAATDERGNVSKAGMVAYLIAYAVAAVALAYWFWM' A
#
# COMPACT_ATOMS: atom_id res chain seq x y z
N MET A 1 -21.54 8.55 3.57
CA MET A 1 -22.21 7.97 4.75
C MET A 1 -23.01 6.78 4.27
N PHE A 2 -22.87 5.61 4.92
CA PHE A 2 -23.57 4.39 4.52
C PHE A 2 -25.03 4.47 4.98
N ASP A 3 -25.97 4.21 4.08
CA ASP A 3 -27.41 4.26 4.36
C ASP A 3 -27.87 2.97 5.04
N LEU A 4 -28.02 3.05 6.36
CA LEU A 4 -28.33 1.90 7.22
C LEU A 4 -29.79 1.46 7.09
N ASP A 5 -30.70 2.38 6.78
CA ASP A 5 -32.13 2.10 6.69
C ASP A 5 -32.43 1.21 5.48
N THR A 6 -31.87 1.57 4.32
CA THR A 6 -31.97 0.75 3.11
C THR A 6 -31.29 -0.62 3.27
N TYR A 7 -30.15 -0.69 3.98
CA TYR A 7 -29.49 -1.96 4.28
C TYR A 7 -30.38 -2.88 5.12
N ASN A 8 -30.93 -2.36 6.22
CA ASN A 8 -31.77 -3.16 7.12
C ASN A 8 -33.03 -3.69 6.44
N GLN A 9 -33.59 -2.94 5.50
CA GLN A 9 -34.78 -3.36 4.74
C GLN A 9 -34.48 -4.44 3.69
N THR A 10 -33.27 -4.50 3.16
CA THR A 10 -32.94 -5.32 1.98
C THR A 10 -31.99 -6.48 2.26
N LYS A 11 -31.30 -6.50 3.40
CA LYS A 11 -30.29 -7.53 3.76
C LYS A 11 -30.81 -8.98 3.71
N ASP A 12 -32.10 -9.20 3.94
CA ASP A 12 -32.71 -10.53 4.02
C ASP A 12 -33.41 -10.95 2.71
N LEU A 13 -33.32 -10.13 1.64
CA LEU A 13 -33.86 -10.45 0.32
C LEU A 13 -32.87 -11.31 -0.49
N SER A 14 -33.39 -12.14 -1.40
CA SER A 14 -32.61 -13.04 -2.29
C SER A 14 -31.66 -12.32 -3.30
N GLY A 15 -31.44 -11.02 -3.13
CA GLY A 15 -30.47 -10.19 -3.86
C GLY A 15 -30.00 -9.00 -3.02
N GLY A 16 -30.08 -9.14 -1.69
CA GLY A 16 -29.72 -8.10 -0.74
C GLY A 16 -28.23 -7.71 -0.82
N PRO A 17 -27.87 -6.53 -0.30
CA PRO A 17 -26.51 -6.03 -0.35
C PRO A 17 -25.57 -6.91 0.48
N ILE A 18 -24.48 -7.38 -0.15
CA ILE A 18 -23.38 -8.05 0.54
C ILE A 18 -22.42 -6.98 1.06
N VAL A 19 -22.48 -6.71 2.36
CA VAL A 19 -21.53 -5.81 3.03
C VAL A 19 -20.39 -6.65 3.57
N THR A 20 -19.19 -6.44 3.04
CA THR A 20 -17.97 -7.04 3.57
C THR A 20 -17.13 -5.98 4.25
N VAL A 21 -16.41 -6.37 5.29
CA VAL A 21 -15.40 -5.51 5.89
C VAL A 21 -14.24 -5.46 4.92
N LYS A 22 -14.03 -4.29 4.30
CA LYS A 22 -12.77 -4.02 3.62
C LYS A 22 -11.73 -3.85 4.72
N TYR A 23 -11.04 -4.93 5.07
CA TYR A 23 -9.75 -4.80 5.75
C TYR A 23 -8.92 -3.93 4.81
N ASP A 24 -8.47 -2.76 5.27
CA ASP A 24 -7.49 -1.99 4.52
C ASP A 24 -6.42 -2.98 4.09
N ASP A 25 -6.30 -3.20 2.77
CA ASP A 25 -5.24 -4.03 2.23
C ASP A 25 -3.97 -3.53 2.90
N PRO A 26 -3.23 -4.37 3.65
CA PRO A 26 -2.03 -3.91 4.29
C PRO A 26 -1.17 -3.36 3.16
N VAL A 27 -0.97 -2.04 3.17
CA VAL A 27 -0.05 -1.37 2.26
C VAL A 27 1.21 -2.20 2.34
N ARG A 28 1.56 -2.93 1.28
CA ARG A 28 2.73 -3.79 1.30
C ARG A 28 3.91 -2.86 1.51
N TYR A 29 4.35 -2.75 2.75
CA TYR A 29 5.58 -2.08 3.06
C TYR A 29 6.65 -2.89 2.36
N ILE A 30 7.45 -2.21 1.55
CA ILE A 30 8.67 -2.80 1.02
C ILE A 30 9.57 -2.95 2.24
N GLU A 31 9.54 -4.13 2.86
CA GLU A 31 10.42 -4.45 3.97
C GLU A 31 11.86 -4.41 3.48
N ALA A 32 12.72 -3.69 4.20
CA ALA A 32 14.13 -3.65 3.87
C ALA A 32 14.70 -5.07 4.00
N ALA A 33 15.41 -5.55 2.98
CA ALA A 33 16.02 -6.88 3.02
C ALA A 33 16.94 -7.00 4.24
N THR A 34 16.52 -7.76 5.24
CA THR A 34 17.24 -8.02 6.49
C THR A 34 18.08 -9.29 6.40
N ASP A 35 19.22 -9.30 7.09
CA ASP A 35 20.03 -10.50 7.28
C ASP A 35 19.40 -11.47 8.30
N GLU A 36 20.01 -12.65 8.49
CA GLU A 36 19.57 -13.67 9.46
C GLU A 36 19.50 -13.17 10.92
N ARG A 37 20.07 -12.00 11.21
CA ARG A 37 20.11 -11.39 12.55
C ARG A 37 19.14 -10.20 12.67
N GLY A 38 18.34 -9.93 11.64
CA GLY A 38 17.38 -8.83 11.61
C GLY A 38 17.99 -7.46 11.37
N ASN A 39 19.28 -7.38 11.01
CA ASN A 39 19.88 -6.11 10.62
C ASN A 39 19.58 -5.84 9.14
N VAL A 40 19.36 -4.56 8.79
CA VAL A 40 19.22 -4.17 7.38
C VAL A 40 20.49 -4.59 6.65
N SER A 41 20.34 -5.45 5.63
CA SER A 41 21.47 -5.96 4.89
C SER A 41 22.20 -4.79 4.22
N LYS A 42 23.54 -4.82 4.24
CA LYS A 42 24.36 -3.80 3.57
C LYS A 42 23.99 -3.68 2.08
N ALA A 43 23.63 -4.80 1.46
CA ALA A 43 23.12 -4.84 0.10
C ALA A 43 21.78 -4.09 -0.05
N GLY A 44 20.83 -4.29 0.87
CA GLY A 44 19.56 -3.57 0.92
C GLY A 44 19.75 -2.06 1.11
N MET A 45 20.70 -1.66 1.97
CA MET A 45 21.04 -0.25 2.17
C MET A 45 21.60 0.41 0.90
N VAL A 46 22.51 -0.27 0.19
CA VAL A 46 23.07 0.23 -1.08
C VAL A 46 21.99 0.32 -2.16
N ALA A 47 21.14 -0.70 -2.29
CA ALA A 47 20.03 -0.69 -3.24
C ALA A 47 19.06 0.47 -2.98
N TYR A 48 18.78 0.75 -1.70
CA TYR A 48 17.92 1.87 -1.30
C TYR A 48 18.53 3.22 -1.68
N LEU A 49 19.83 3.42 -1.44
CA LEU A 49 20.53 4.64 -1.86
C LEU A 49 20.47 4.86 -3.39
N ILE A 50 20.66 3.79 -4.17
CA ILE A 50 20.56 3.86 -5.63
C ILE A 50 19.15 4.25 -6.06
N ALA A 51 18.12 3.68 -5.45
CA ALA A 51 16.73 4.00 -5.76
C ALA A 51 16.41 5.50 -5.54
N TYR A 52 16.88 6.08 -4.42
CA TYR A 52 16.73 7.51 -4.16
C TYR A 52 17.51 8.38 -5.15
N ALA A 53 18.72 7.97 -5.53
CA ALA A 53 19.50 8.71 -6.53
C ALA A 53 18.78 8.75 -7.89
N VAL A 54 18.23 7.61 -8.33
CA VAL A 54 17.45 7.54 -9.58
C VAL A 54 16.18 8.39 -9.50
N ALA A 55 15.43 8.31 -8.40
CA ALA A 55 14.23 9.11 -8.19
C ALA A 55 14.55 10.61 -8.20
N ALA A 56 15.63 11.03 -7.54
CA ALA A 56 16.06 12.43 -7.51
C ALA A 56 16.45 12.95 -8.91
N VAL A 57 17.18 12.16 -9.71
CA VAL A 57 17.55 12.53 -11.08
C VAL A 57 16.31 12.63 -11.97
N ALA A 58 15.38 11.68 -11.87
CA ALA A 58 14.13 11.71 -12.63
C ALA A 58 13.30 12.95 -12.31
N LEU A 59 13.16 13.30 -11.03
CA LEU A 59 12.48 14.52 -10.60
C LEU A 59 13.18 15.78 -11.08
N ALA A 60 14.52 15.84 -10.96
CA ALA A 60 15.30 16.99 -11.43
C ALA A 60 15.15 17.21 -12.94
N TYR A 61 15.18 16.12 -13.73
CA TYR A 61 14.94 16.18 -15.17
C TYR A 61 13.55 16.72 -15.48
N TRP A 62 12.52 16.25 -14.77
CA TRP A 62 11.14 16.70 -14.98
C TRP A 62 10.95 18.18 -14.66
N PHE A 63 11.60 18.71 -13.61
CA PHE A 63 11.54 20.14 -13.28
C PHE A 63 12.39 21.02 -14.21
N TRP A 64 13.39 20.46 -14.88
CA TRP A 64 14.20 21.18 -15.85
C TRP A 64 13.51 21.33 -17.21
N MET A 65 12.54 20.46 -17.50
CA MET A 65 11.79 20.41 -18.76
C MET A 65 10.52 21.26 -18.70
#